data_AF-A0A9X0U594-F1
#
_entry.id   AF-A0A9X0U594-F1
#
_cell.length_a   1.000
_cell.length_b   1.000
_cell.length_c   1.000
_cell.angle_alpha   90.00
_cell.angle_beta   90.00
_cell.angle_gamma   90.00
#
_symmetry.space_group_name_H-M   'P 1'
#
loop_
_entity.id
_entity.type
_entity.pdbx_description
1 polymer ?
#
loop_
_entity_poly.entity_id
_entity_poly.type
_entity_poly.pdbx_seq_one_letter_code
_entity_poly.pdbx_strand_id
1 'polypeptide(L)'
;MSTEDAFVDMALRAWKLNVDRTGKFFSSLTEEQLLHEIAPGKNRLMYLWGHLTAVSDALIPLLGFGARLHPELDAMFISSPDRAVVQTLSGAELKDIWNKINEALWLGFSKLSASDWLAKHTTVSDEDFVREPHRNRYTILLARTSHLAYHFGQAILTRSR
;
A
#
# COMPACT_ATOMS: atom_id res chain seq x y z
N MET A 1 -7.73 27.42 -4.69
CA MET A 1 -6.89 26.28 -4.26
C MET A 1 -5.82 26.85 -3.38
N SER A 2 -5.79 26.46 -2.11
CA SER A 2 -4.75 26.89 -1.18
C SER A 2 -3.42 26.19 -1.49
N THR A 3 -2.33 26.66 -0.90
CA THR A 3 -1.03 25.99 -1.03
C THR A 3 -1.07 24.60 -0.39
N GLU A 4 -1.79 24.44 0.72
CA GLU A 4 -2.03 23.17 1.40
C GLU A 4 -2.77 22.19 0.50
N ASP A 5 -3.84 22.63 -0.19
CA ASP A 5 -4.56 21.80 -1.15
C ASP A 5 -3.64 21.31 -2.28
N ALA A 6 -2.76 22.18 -2.79
CA ALA A 6 -1.82 21.82 -3.84
C ALA A 6 -0.81 20.75 -3.38
N PHE A 7 -0.25 20.87 -2.17
CA PHE A 7 0.67 19.87 -1.62
C PHE A 7 -0.01 18.52 -1.38
N VAL A 8 -1.28 18.53 -0.96
CA VAL A 8 -2.09 17.32 -0.81
C VAL A 8 -2.37 16.68 -2.16
N ASP A 9 -2.82 17.45 -3.16
CA ASP A 9 -3.08 16.96 -4.51
C ASP A 9 -1.81 16.32 -5.14
N MET A 10 -0.65 16.95 -4.98
CA MET A 10 0.62 16.40 -5.45
C MET A 10 0.94 15.03 -4.82
N ALA A 11 0.75 14.89 -3.51
CA ALA A 11 0.98 13.62 -2.82
C ALA A 11 -0.03 12.54 -3.24
N LEU A 12 -1.30 12.90 -3.41
CA LEU A 12 -2.34 11.98 -3.88
C LEU A 12 -2.08 11.50 -5.31
N ARG A 13 -1.61 12.37 -6.20
CA ARG A 13 -1.19 11.98 -7.56
C ARG A 13 0.01 11.04 -7.53
N ALA A 14 0.99 11.31 -6.66
CA ALA A 14 2.14 10.44 -6.50
C ALA A 14 1.73 9.04 -5.98
N TRP A 15 0.81 8.97 -5.02
CA TRP A 15 0.21 7.72 -4.55
C TRP A 15 -0.50 6.99 -5.70
N LYS A 16 -1.41 7.68 -6.41
CA LYS A 16 -2.21 7.08 -7.48
C LYS A 16 -1.34 6.51 -8.60
N LEU A 17 -0.33 7.27 -9.04
CA LEU A 17 0.63 6.81 -10.04
C LEU A 17 1.34 5.53 -9.60
N ASN A 18 1.74 5.46 -8.33
CA ASN A 18 2.43 4.32 -7.76
C ASN A 18 1.52 3.09 -7.68
N VAL A 19 0.31 3.25 -7.15
CA VAL A 19 -0.69 2.16 -7.10
C VAL A 19 -0.99 1.64 -8.51
N ASP A 20 -1.23 2.53 -9.47
CA ASP A 20 -1.61 2.14 -10.83
C ASP A 20 -0.50 1.39 -11.55
N ARG A 21 0.74 1.89 -11.51
CA ARG A 21 1.86 1.22 -12.20
C ARG A 21 2.19 -0.13 -11.57
N THR A 22 2.07 -0.24 -10.24
CA THR A 22 2.31 -1.48 -9.50
C THR A 22 1.23 -2.51 -9.79
N GLY A 23 -0.05 -2.12 -9.67
CA GLY A 23 -1.17 -3.00 -10.01
C GLY A 23 -1.13 -3.45 -11.47
N LYS A 24 -0.85 -2.55 -12.41
CA LYS A 24 -0.70 -2.87 -13.84
C LYS A 24 0.44 -3.85 -14.09
N PHE A 25 1.59 -3.67 -13.43
CA PHE A 25 2.72 -4.57 -13.58
C PHE A 25 2.35 -5.99 -13.12
N PHE A 26 1.93 -6.15 -11.87
CA PHE A 26 1.65 -7.48 -11.32
C PHE A 26 0.49 -8.17 -12.01
N SER A 27 -0.59 -7.45 -12.32
CA SER A 27 -1.75 -8.03 -13.01
C SER A 27 -1.50 -8.40 -14.48
N SER A 28 -0.34 -8.06 -15.04
CA SER A 28 0.06 -8.47 -16.39
C SER A 28 0.88 -9.76 -16.43
N LEU A 29 1.30 -10.27 -15.26
CA LEU A 29 2.11 -11.47 -15.13
C LEU A 29 1.24 -12.73 -15.10
N THR A 30 1.78 -13.85 -15.62
CA THR A 30 1.17 -15.17 -15.43
C THR A 30 1.40 -15.70 -14.02
N GLU A 31 0.68 -16.75 -13.62
CA GLU A 31 0.88 -17.41 -12.32
C GLU A 31 2.33 -17.89 -12.16
N GLU A 32 2.92 -18.47 -13.20
CA GLU A 32 4.31 -18.93 -13.18
C GLU A 32 5.28 -17.76 -12.99
N GLN A 33 5.05 -16.65 -13.68
CA GLN A 33 5.87 -15.44 -13.53
C GLN A 33 5.75 -14.84 -12.13
N LEU A 34 4.56 -14.84 -11.52
CA LEU A 34 4.36 -14.37 -10.15
C LEU A 34 5.15 -15.20 -9.12
N LEU A 35 5.48 -16.45 -9.44
CA LEU A 35 6.30 -17.30 -8.58
C LEU A 35 7.81 -17.05 -8.73
N HIS A 36 8.25 -16.19 -9.65
CA HIS A 36 9.66 -15.85 -9.81
C HIS A 36 10.19 -15.03 -8.64
N GLU A 37 11.41 -15.33 -8.21
CA GLU A 37 12.16 -14.50 -7.27
C GLU A 37 12.60 -13.19 -7.92
N ILE A 38 12.59 -12.10 -7.16
CA ILE A 38 13.14 -10.82 -7.63
C ILE A 38 14.66 -10.87 -7.86
N ALA A 39 15.33 -11.79 -7.16
CA ALA A 39 16.75 -12.11 -7.23
C ALA A 39 17.00 -13.43 -6.49
N PRO A 40 18.11 -14.14 -6.73
CA PRO A 40 18.38 -15.42 -6.09
C PRO A 40 18.24 -15.38 -4.55
N GLY A 41 17.35 -16.23 -4.02
CA GLY A 41 17.08 -16.34 -2.58
C GLY A 41 16.32 -15.15 -1.98
N LYS A 42 15.68 -14.32 -2.80
CA LYS A 42 14.82 -13.22 -2.35
C LYS A 42 13.34 -13.55 -2.51
N ASN A 43 12.49 -12.61 -2.10
CA ASN A 43 11.04 -12.76 -2.17
C ASN A 43 10.57 -12.98 -3.61
N ARG A 44 9.52 -13.78 -3.76
CA ARG A 44 8.78 -13.94 -5.01
C ARG A 44 7.92 -12.71 -5.31
N LEU A 45 7.63 -12.49 -6.59
CA LEU A 45 6.74 -11.41 -7.03
C LEU A 45 5.35 -11.50 -6.38
N MET A 46 4.80 -12.70 -6.26
CA MET A 46 3.53 -12.97 -5.57
C MET A 46 3.55 -12.47 -4.12
N TYR A 47 4.64 -12.75 -3.40
CA TYR A 47 4.77 -12.30 -2.01
C TYR A 47 4.85 -10.79 -1.91
N LEU A 48 5.61 -10.12 -2.79
CA LEU A 48 5.68 -8.66 -2.80
C LEU A 48 4.32 -8.02 -3.10
N TRP A 49 3.57 -8.56 -4.06
CA TRP A 49 2.24 -8.03 -4.36
C TRP A 49 1.29 -8.23 -3.18
N GLY A 50 1.25 -9.43 -2.60
CA GLY A 50 0.41 -9.72 -1.44
C GLY A 50 0.77 -8.85 -0.23
N HIS A 51 2.06 -8.62 0.00
CA HIS A 51 2.56 -7.74 1.04
C HIS A 51 2.08 -6.30 0.85
N LEU A 52 2.22 -5.75 -0.36
CA LEU A 52 1.74 -4.42 -0.67
C LEU A 52 0.22 -4.32 -0.54
N THR A 53 -0.52 -5.36 -0.92
CA THR A 53 -1.98 -5.44 -0.76
C THR A 53 -2.38 -5.39 0.72
N ALA A 54 -1.77 -6.24 1.56
CA ALA A 54 -2.06 -6.31 2.99
C ALA A 54 -1.67 -5.00 3.73
N VAL A 55 -0.50 -4.43 3.41
CA VAL A 55 -0.07 -3.15 3.98
C VAL A 55 -0.99 -2.00 3.58
N SER A 56 -1.51 -2.02 2.34
CA SER A 56 -2.50 -1.02 1.89
C SER A 56 -3.83 -1.18 2.63
N ASP A 57 -4.30 -2.41 2.85
CA ASP A 57 -5.51 -2.68 3.62
C ASP A 57 -5.40 -2.16 5.07
N ALA A 58 -4.23 -2.30 5.69
CA ALA A 58 -3.96 -1.76 7.02
C ALA A 58 -4.03 -0.23 7.10
N LEU A 59 -4.01 0.49 5.97
CA LEU A 59 -4.17 1.95 5.95
C LEU A 59 -5.61 2.40 6.22
N ILE A 60 -6.60 1.56 5.92
CA ILE A 60 -8.01 1.89 6.10
C ILE A 60 -8.29 2.27 7.57
N PRO A 61 -8.01 1.42 8.57
CA PRO A 61 -8.19 1.80 9.98
C PRO A 61 -7.16 2.82 10.46
N LEU A 62 -5.94 2.80 9.94
CA LEU A 62 -4.89 3.74 10.36
C LEU A 62 -5.26 5.19 10.06
N LEU A 63 -5.93 5.43 8.93
CA LEU A 63 -6.37 6.75 8.50
C LEU A 63 -7.79 7.10 8.99
N GLY A 64 -8.49 6.14 9.61
CA GLY A 64 -9.81 6.32 10.18
C GLY A 64 -10.96 6.14 9.17
N PHE A 65 -10.75 5.35 8.12
CA PHE A 65 -11.75 5.11 7.06
C PHE A 65 -12.64 3.88 7.30
N GLY A 66 -12.39 3.11 8.38
CA GLY A 66 -13.18 1.95 8.75
C GLY A 66 -12.31 0.75 9.14
N ALA A 67 -12.92 -0.43 9.21
CA ALA A 67 -12.19 -1.67 9.45
C ALA A 67 -11.43 -2.13 8.19
N ARG A 68 -10.45 -2.99 8.39
CA ARG A 68 -9.77 -3.71 7.31
C ARG A 68 -10.74 -4.55 6.51
N LEU A 69 -10.53 -4.63 5.19
CA LEU A 69 -11.35 -5.44 4.30
C LEU A 69 -10.87 -6.89 4.24
N HIS A 70 -9.55 -7.09 4.35
CA HIS A 70 -8.89 -8.38 4.18
C HIS A 70 -7.81 -8.62 5.25
N PRO A 71 -8.17 -8.63 6.55
CA PRO A 71 -7.21 -8.85 7.65
C PRO A 71 -6.54 -10.23 7.59
N GLU A 72 -7.16 -11.22 6.95
CA GLU A 72 -6.62 -12.57 6.75
C GLU A 72 -5.32 -12.61 5.95
N LEU A 73 -5.03 -11.58 5.15
CA LEU A 73 -3.80 -11.49 4.37
C LEU A 73 -2.54 -11.37 5.23
N ASP A 74 -2.68 -10.90 6.47
CA ASP A 74 -1.53 -10.65 7.35
C ASP A 74 -0.77 -11.93 7.68
N ALA A 75 -1.47 -13.05 7.83
CA ALA A 75 -0.83 -14.33 8.12
C ALA A 75 0.12 -14.76 6.99
N MET A 76 -0.25 -14.47 5.73
CA MET A 76 0.50 -14.86 4.54
C MET A 76 1.59 -13.87 4.13
N PHE A 77 1.36 -12.57 4.32
CA PHE A 77 2.17 -11.53 3.67
C PHE A 77 2.76 -10.47 4.60
N ILE A 78 2.48 -10.53 5.90
CA ILE A 78 3.05 -9.61 6.90
C ILE A 78 3.74 -10.39 8.02
N SER A 79 3.02 -11.29 8.67
CA SER A 79 3.45 -12.00 9.87
C SER A 79 4.44 -13.12 9.58
N SER A 80 4.47 -13.58 8.33
CA SER A 80 5.30 -14.69 7.88
C SER A 80 6.14 -14.25 6.69
N PRO A 81 7.45 -14.55 6.63
CA PRO A 81 8.26 -14.29 5.46
C PRO A 81 7.81 -15.17 4.29
N ASP A 82 8.27 -14.83 3.07
CA ASP A 82 7.93 -15.59 1.88
C ASP A 82 8.28 -17.08 2.05
N ARG A 83 7.35 -17.95 1.64
CA ARG A 83 7.40 -19.42 1.72
C ARG A 83 7.33 -20.03 3.13
N ALA A 84 7.24 -19.23 4.20
CA ALA A 84 7.06 -19.79 5.54
C ALA A 84 5.66 -20.40 5.74
N VAL A 85 4.67 -19.91 4.99
CA VAL A 85 3.32 -20.47 4.94
C VAL A 85 2.90 -20.70 3.50
N VAL A 86 1.97 -21.64 3.30
CA VAL A 86 1.40 -21.91 1.97
C VAL A 86 0.58 -20.70 1.55
N GLN A 87 0.92 -20.12 0.40
CA GLN A 87 0.13 -19.08 -0.24
C GLN A 87 -0.99 -19.75 -1.03
N THR A 88 -2.24 -19.42 -0.71
CA THR A 88 -3.42 -20.05 -1.30
C THR A 88 -4.11 -19.18 -2.36
N LEU A 89 -3.70 -17.92 -2.49
CA LEU A 89 -4.29 -16.97 -3.44
C LEU A 89 -3.64 -17.08 -4.81
N SER A 90 -4.47 -17.09 -5.85
CA SER A 90 -4.08 -16.87 -7.23
C SER A 90 -3.78 -15.39 -7.51
N GLY A 91 -3.07 -15.12 -8.60
CA GLY A 91 -2.84 -13.76 -9.09
C GLY A 91 -4.14 -13.03 -9.45
N ALA A 92 -5.15 -13.77 -9.93
CA ALA A 92 -6.47 -13.22 -10.22
C ALA A 92 -7.20 -12.74 -8.95
N GLU A 93 -7.24 -13.57 -7.90
CA GLU A 93 -7.82 -13.18 -6.61
C GLU A 93 -7.10 -11.99 -6.01
N LEU A 94 -5.76 -11.99 -6.07
CA LEU A 94 -4.97 -10.90 -5.53
C LEU A 94 -5.18 -9.59 -6.28
N LYS A 95 -5.44 -9.64 -7.58
CA LYS A 95 -5.83 -8.48 -8.40
C LYS A 95 -7.14 -7.86 -7.92
N ASP A 96 -8.16 -8.68 -7.69
CA ASP A 96 -9.47 -8.20 -7.28
C ASP A 96 -9.40 -7.58 -5.90
N ILE A 97 -8.68 -8.21 -4.97
CA ILE A 97 -8.45 -7.69 -3.63
C ILE A 97 -7.66 -6.37 -3.68
N TRP A 98 -6.57 -6.32 -4.47
CA TRP A 98 -5.79 -5.10 -4.70
C TRP A 98 -6.65 -3.94 -5.17
N ASN A 99 -7.50 -4.17 -6.18
CA ASN A 99 -8.37 -3.13 -6.74
C ASN A 99 -9.37 -2.64 -5.69
N LYS A 100 -10.03 -3.56 -4.98
CA LYS A 100 -11.04 -3.23 -3.96
C LYS A 100 -10.47 -2.40 -2.81
N ILE A 101 -9.29 -2.78 -2.29
CA ILE A 101 -8.60 -2.02 -1.23
C ILE A 101 -8.22 -0.62 -1.72
N ASN A 102 -7.63 -0.51 -2.91
CA ASN A 102 -7.16 0.78 -3.42
C ASN A 102 -8.32 1.71 -3.80
N GLU A 103 -9.46 1.18 -4.25
CA GLU A 103 -10.69 1.94 -4.45
C GLU A 103 -11.24 2.47 -3.11
N ALA A 104 -11.30 1.61 -2.08
CA ALA A 104 -11.74 2.02 -0.75
C ALA A 104 -10.84 3.11 -0.14
N LEU A 105 -9.52 2.98 -0.29
CA LEU A 105 -8.56 4.01 0.12
C LEU A 105 -8.78 5.31 -0.64
N TRP A 106 -8.92 5.25 -1.96
CA TRP A 106 -9.15 6.44 -2.78
C TRP A 106 -10.45 7.17 -2.42
N LEU A 107 -11.52 6.41 -2.14
CA LEU A 107 -12.78 6.96 -1.63
C LEU A 107 -12.62 7.59 -0.24
N GLY A 108 -11.76 7.04 0.63
CA GLY A 108 -11.41 7.65 1.91
C GLY A 108 -10.64 8.96 1.71
N PHE A 109 -9.62 8.94 0.85
CA PHE A 109 -8.78 10.10 0.54
C PHE A 109 -9.57 11.29 -0.01
N SER A 110 -10.52 11.03 -0.92
CA SER A 110 -11.32 12.08 -1.57
C SER A 110 -12.30 12.79 -0.63
N LYS A 111 -12.53 12.24 0.57
CA LYS A 111 -13.38 12.85 1.61
C LYS A 111 -12.61 13.78 2.54
N LEU A 112 -11.28 13.74 2.52
CA LEU A 112 -10.45 14.53 3.43
C LEU A 112 -10.17 15.92 2.84
N SER A 113 -10.36 16.96 3.65
CA SER A 113 -9.84 18.30 3.38
C SER A 113 -8.33 18.36 3.64
N ALA A 114 -7.66 19.44 3.20
CA ALA A 114 -6.24 19.62 3.49
C ALA A 114 -5.94 19.68 5.00
N SER A 115 -6.82 20.25 5.82
CA SER A 115 -6.65 20.23 7.28
C SER A 115 -6.83 18.84 7.88
N ASP A 116 -7.71 17.99 7.32
CA ASP A 116 -7.86 16.61 7.80
C ASP A 116 -6.62 15.76 7.54
N TRP A 117 -5.89 16.05 6.46
CA TRP A 117 -4.60 15.41 6.17
C TRP A 117 -3.52 15.78 7.20
N LEU A 118 -3.58 16.99 7.74
CA LEU A 118 -2.67 17.46 8.78
C LEU A 118 -3.08 17.03 10.19
N ALA A 119 -4.25 16.42 10.37
CA ALA A 119 -4.66 15.81 11.63
C ALA A 119 -3.92 14.49 11.89
N LYS A 120 -3.82 14.11 13.17
CA LYS A 120 -3.22 12.85 13.61
C LYS A 120 -3.86 11.62 12.96
N HIS A 121 -3.09 10.56 12.76
CA HIS A 121 -3.62 9.25 12.43
C HIS A 121 -4.08 8.49 13.69
N THR A 122 -4.81 7.39 13.52
CA THR A 122 -5.55 6.75 14.64
C THR A 122 -4.67 6.10 15.71
N THR A 123 -3.38 5.90 15.42
CA THR A 123 -2.41 5.27 16.33
C THR A 123 -1.52 6.27 17.10
N VAL A 124 -1.81 7.57 17.02
CA VAL A 124 -1.08 8.62 17.77
C VAL A 124 -2.01 9.20 18.85
N SER A 125 -1.50 9.30 20.07
CA SER A 125 -2.20 9.93 21.19
C SER A 125 -2.28 11.45 21.00
N ASP A 126 -3.22 12.12 21.66
CA ASP A 126 -3.30 13.59 21.57
C ASP A 126 -2.07 14.27 22.19
N GLU A 127 -1.54 13.71 23.29
CA GLU A 127 -0.34 14.20 23.96
C GLU A 127 0.89 14.11 23.04
N ASP A 128 1.10 12.96 22.40
CA ASP A 128 2.23 12.79 21.47
C ASP A 128 2.07 13.69 20.25
N PHE A 129 0.86 13.87 19.74
CA PHE A 129 0.62 14.69 18.56
C PHE A 129 0.92 16.17 18.80
N VAL A 130 0.62 16.70 19.99
CA VAL A 130 1.00 18.08 20.37
C VAL A 130 2.52 18.25 20.34
N ARG A 131 3.27 17.22 20.76
CA ARG A 131 4.75 17.24 20.75
C ARG A 131 5.34 16.98 19.36
N GLU A 132 4.67 16.17 18.56
CA GLU A 132 5.12 15.66 17.27
C GLU A 132 4.04 15.82 16.19
N PRO A 133 3.66 17.06 15.82
CA PRO A 133 2.53 17.32 14.91
C PRO A 133 2.75 16.82 13.47
N HIS A 134 3.97 16.41 13.14
CA HIS A 134 4.30 15.76 11.88
C HIS A 134 3.79 14.30 11.81
N ARG A 135 3.39 13.68 12.92
CA ARG A 135 2.78 12.33 12.98
C ARG A 135 1.31 12.36 12.57
N ASN A 136 1.06 12.86 11.36
CA ASN A 136 -0.27 13.08 10.78
C ASN A 136 -0.56 12.13 9.60
N ARG A 137 -1.80 12.16 9.11
CA ARG A 137 -2.24 11.32 7.97
C ARG A 137 -1.42 11.58 6.70
N TYR A 138 -1.03 12.84 6.45
CA TYR A 138 -0.23 13.21 5.29
C TYR A 138 1.14 12.52 5.28
N THR A 139 1.83 12.50 6.43
CA THR A 139 3.10 11.79 6.57
C THR A 139 2.96 10.28 6.34
N ILE A 140 1.84 9.67 6.76
CA ILE A 140 1.54 8.27 6.45
C ILE A 140 1.40 8.04 4.94
N LEU A 141 0.68 8.92 4.24
CA LEU A 141 0.54 8.85 2.77
C LEU A 141 1.90 8.89 2.07
N LEU A 142 2.76 9.82 2.46
CA LEU A 142 4.12 9.93 1.91
C LEU A 142 4.94 8.66 2.18
N ALA A 143 4.99 8.23 3.44
CA ALA A 143 5.77 7.06 3.84
C ALA A 143 5.32 5.78 3.11
N ARG A 144 4.01 5.60 2.93
CA ARG A 144 3.46 4.42 2.24
C ARG A 144 3.60 4.51 0.73
N THR A 145 3.57 5.71 0.15
CA THR A 145 3.95 5.93 -1.26
C THR A 145 5.40 5.49 -1.51
N SER A 146 6.33 5.90 -0.64
CA SER A 146 7.74 5.50 -0.73
C SER A 146 7.94 3.99 -0.53
N HIS A 147 7.24 3.38 0.42
CA HIS A 147 7.25 1.94 0.64
C HIS A 147 6.78 1.15 -0.60
N LEU A 148 5.69 1.60 -1.22
CA LEU A 148 5.18 1.01 -2.45
C LEU A 148 6.21 1.15 -3.59
N ALA A 149 6.77 2.35 -3.77
CA ALA A 149 7.80 2.59 -4.79
C ALA A 149 9.05 1.72 -4.58
N TYR A 150 9.46 1.50 -3.33
CA TYR A 150 10.59 0.65 -2.97
C TYR A 150 10.38 -0.81 -3.42
N HIS A 151 9.26 -1.42 -3.04
CA HIS A 151 8.96 -2.80 -3.45
C HIS A 151 8.64 -2.93 -4.94
N PHE A 152 8.07 -1.90 -5.56
CA PHE A 152 7.93 -1.87 -7.01
C PHE A 152 9.29 -1.87 -7.71
N GLY A 153 10.26 -1.09 -7.20
CA GLY A 153 11.63 -1.11 -7.71
C GLY A 153 12.28 -2.49 -7.63
N GLN A 154 12.04 -3.24 -6.55
CA GLN A 154 12.44 -4.64 -6.43
C GLN A 154 11.79 -5.53 -7.49
N ALA A 155 10.49 -5.39 -7.71
CA ALA A 155 9.74 -6.18 -8.68
C ALA A 155 10.23 -5.95 -10.12
N ILE A 156 10.67 -4.73 -10.46
CA ILE A 156 11.20 -4.40 -11.80
C ILE A 156 12.50 -5.14 -12.13
N LEU A 157 13.24 -5.66 -11.15
CA LEU A 157 14.45 -6.45 -11.39
C LEU A 157 14.19 -7.73 -12.21
N THR A 158 12.96 -8.22 -12.25
CA THR A 158 12.57 -9.41 -13.03
C THR A 158 12.24 -9.10 -14.48
N ARG A 159 12.15 -7.81 -14.87
CA ARG A 159 11.98 -7.45 -16.28
C ARG A 159 13.29 -7.72 -17.02
N SER A 160 13.21 -8.55 -18.05
CA SER A 160 14.24 -8.60 -19.08
C SER A 160 14.45 -7.19 -19.66
N ARG A 161 15.72 -6.79 -19.77
CA ARG A 161 16.11 -5.52 -20.39
C ARG A 161 15.85 -5.52 -21.89
#